data_AF-A0A4U6S6N0-F1
#
_entry.id   AF-A0A4U6S6N0-F1
#
_cell.length_a   1.000
_cell.length_b   1.000
_cell.length_c   1.000
_cell.angle_alpha   90.00
_cell.angle_beta   90.00
_cell.angle_gamma   90.00
#
_symmetry.space_group_name_H-M   'P 1'
#
loop_
_entity.id
_entity.type
_entity.pdbx_description
1 polymer ?
#
loop_
_entity_poly.entity_id
_entity_poly.type
_entity_poly.pdbx_seq_one_letter_code
_entity_poly.pdbx_strand_id
1 'polypeptide(L)' 'MIDPKTLLERAAQLTDQAKGEEDGGIRERLLRMAEHYRDLAAHEAWANENPPSVGAITSALSPRAH' A
#
# COMPACT_ATOMS: atom_id res chain seq x y z
N MET A 1 -1.98 13.24 3.25
CA MET A 1 -1.33 11.92 3.46
C MET A 1 -2.31 11.07 4.23
N ILE A 2 -2.60 9.84 3.78
CA ILE A 2 -3.57 8.97 4.46
C ILE A 2 -2.81 8.24 5.56
N ASP A 3 -3.34 8.23 6.77
CA ASP A 3 -2.67 7.57 7.89
C ASP A 3 -2.56 6.05 7.62
N PRO A 4 -1.38 5.44 7.83
CA PRO A 4 -1.20 4.01 7.60
C PRO A 4 -2.15 3.15 8.46
N LYS A 5 -2.60 3.64 9.64
CA LYS A 5 -3.62 2.94 10.42
C LYS A 5 -4.97 2.93 9.71
N THR A 6 -5.36 4.02 9.06
CA THR A 6 -6.60 4.08 8.28
C THR A 6 -6.57 3.12 7.09
N LEU A 7 -5.40 2.92 6.46
CA LEU A 7 -5.22 1.92 5.40
C LEU A 7 -5.36 0.50 5.94
N LEU A 8 -4.76 0.20 7.10
CA LEU A 8 -4.89 -1.10 7.76
C LEU A 8 -6.32 -1.40 8.22
N GLU A 9 -7.04 -0.41 8.73
CA GLU A 9 -8.46 -0.56 9.11
C GLU A 9 -9.32 -0.88 7.89
N ARG A 10 -9.10 -0.22 6.75
CA ARG A 10 -9.81 -0.55 5.50
C ARG A 10 -9.45 -1.95 5.01
N ALA A 11 -8.20 -2.36 5.10
CA ALA A 11 -7.78 -3.72 4.77
C ALA A 11 -8.49 -4.76 5.64
N ALA A 12 -8.63 -4.49 6.94
CA ALA A 12 -9.33 -5.36 7.87
C ALA A 12 -10.83 -5.47 7.52
N GLN A 13 -11.49 -4.34 7.22
CA GLN A 13 -12.90 -4.32 6.81
C GLN A 13 -13.14 -5.11 5.52
N LEU A 14 -12.27 -4.95 4.51
CA LEU A 14 -12.37 -5.71 3.25
C LEU A 14 -12.15 -7.21 3.46
N THR A 15 -11.23 -7.57 4.35
CA THR A 15 -10.99 -8.98 4.72
C THR A 15 -12.20 -9.55 5.45
N ASP A 16 -12.84 -8.78 6.30
CA ASP A 16 -14.03 -9.21 7.04
C ASP A 16 -15.25 -9.35 6.13
N GLN A 17 -15.46 -8.39 5.22
CA GLN A 17 -16.48 -8.49 4.17
C GLN A 17 -16.27 -9.75 3.32
N ALA A 18 -15.02 -10.03 2.92
CA ALA A 18 -14.69 -11.23 2.15
C ALA A 18 -15.07 -12.55 2.84
N LYS A 19 -15.18 -12.60 4.18
CA LYS A 19 -15.62 -13.81 4.89
C LYS A 19 -17.11 -14.08 4.71
N GLY A 20 -17.91 -13.04 4.50
CA GLY A 20 -19.36 -13.13 4.29
C GLY A 20 -19.77 -13.21 2.82
N GLU A 21 -18.84 -13.07 1.87
CA GLU A 21 -19.14 -13.16 0.44
C GLU A 21 -19.28 -14.61 -0.03
N GLU A 22 -20.43 -14.91 -0.63
CA GLU A 22 -20.72 -16.21 -1.25
C GLU A 22 -20.11 -16.33 -2.67
N ASP A 23 -19.90 -15.19 -3.34
CA ASP A 23 -19.25 -15.14 -4.65
C ASP A 23 -17.72 -15.22 -4.49
N GLY A 24 -17.13 -16.32 -4.97
CA GLY A 24 -15.69 -16.54 -4.88
C GLY A 24 -14.86 -15.48 -5.61
N GLY A 25 -15.35 -14.94 -6.73
CA GLY A 25 -14.65 -13.91 -7.49
C GLY A 25 -14.65 -12.56 -6.78
N ILE A 26 -15.77 -12.18 -6.15
CA ILE A 26 -15.86 -10.99 -5.30
C ILE A 26 -14.98 -11.16 -4.07
N ARG A 27 -15.01 -12.33 -3.42
CA ARG A 27 -14.15 -12.66 -2.28
C ARG A 27 -12.67 -12.47 -2.61
N GLU A 28 -12.19 -13.07 -3.70
CA GLU A 28 -10.79 -12.93 -4.13
C GLU A 28 -10.42 -11.48 -4.47
N ARG A 29 -11.35 -10.71 -5.04
CA ARG A 29 -11.13 -9.29 -5.33
C ARG A 29 -11.00 -8.46 -4.05
N LEU A 30 -11.86 -8.70 -3.06
CA LEU A 30 -11.81 -8.02 -1.76
C LEU A 30 -10.52 -8.35 -1.01
N LEU A 31 -10.08 -9.61 -1.03
CA LEU A 31 -8.81 -10.02 -0.42
C LEU A 31 -7.61 -9.34 -1.09
N ARG A 32 -7.56 -9.30 -2.43
CA ARG A 32 -6.50 -8.58 -3.15
C ARG A 32 -6.49 -7.09 -2.85
N MET A 33 -7.66 -6.47 -2.70
CA MET A 33 -7.75 -5.06 -2.28
C MET A 33 -7.24 -4.86 -0.85
N ALA A 34 -7.59 -5.77 0.07
CA ALA A 34 -7.08 -5.72 1.44
C ALA A 34 -5.55 -5.86 1.50
N GLU A 35 -4.98 -6.78 0.73
CA GLU A 35 -3.52 -6.94 0.61
C GLU A 35 -2.87 -5.67 0.05
N HIS A 36 -3.45 -5.08 -1.00
CA HIS A 36 -2.92 -3.84 -1.57
C HIS A 36 -2.91 -2.69 -0.55
N TYR A 37 -3.94 -2.56 0.29
CA TYR A 37 -3.96 -1.55 1.34
C TYR A 37 -2.94 -1.81 2.46
N ARG A 38 -2.64 -3.07 2.79
CA ARG A 38 -1.55 -3.41 3.73
C ARG A 38 -0.18 -3.05 3.16
N ASP A 39 0.04 -3.32 1.88
CA ASP A 39 1.28 -2.98 1.18
C ASP A 39 1.49 -1.45 1.13
N LEU A 40 0.44 -0.69 0.80
CA LEU A 40 0.43 0.77 0.87
C LEU A 40 0.71 1.28 2.29
N ALA A 41 0.11 0.68 3.32
CA ALA A 41 0.37 1.06 4.70
C ALA A 41 1.82 0.79 5.12
N ALA A 42 2.38 -0.35 4.69
CA ALA A 42 3.78 -0.69 4.94
C ALA A 42 4.73 0.26 4.20
N HIS A 43 4.41 0.64 2.97
CA HIS A 43 5.18 1.63 2.20
C HIS A 43 5.11 3.03 2.83
N GLU A 44 3.93 3.50 3.25
CA GLU A 44 3.77 4.79 3.94
C GLU A 44 4.49 4.79 5.31
N ALA A 45 4.38 3.70 6.08
CA ALA A 45 5.12 3.54 7.33
C ALA A 45 6.64 3.58 7.09
N TRP A 46 7.11 2.83 6.09
CA TRP A 46 8.51 2.83 5.70
C TRP A 46 8.97 4.22 5.22
N ALA A 47 8.17 4.93 4.42
CA ALA A 47 8.48 6.28 3.94
C ALA A 47 8.48 7.32 5.07
N ASN A 48 7.62 7.15 6.07
CA ASN A 48 7.58 8.01 7.26
C ASN A 48 8.78 7.77 8.19
N GLU A 49 9.23 6.52 8.32
CA GLU A 49 10.44 6.16 9.09
C GLU A 49 11.74 6.40 8.31
N ASN A 50 11.68 6.42 6.99
CA ASN A 50 12.80 6.67 6.08
C ASN A 50 12.49 7.87 5.18
N PRO A 51 12.38 9.10 5.74
CA PRO A 51 12.17 10.30 4.95
C PRO A 51 13.31 10.43 3.91
N PRO A 52 13.01 10.95 2.71
CA PRO A 52 13.83 10.67 1.53
C PRO A 52 15.20 11.33 1.61
N SER A 53 16.21 10.56 2.00
CA SER A 53 17.50 10.57 1.30
C SER A 53 17.39 9.87 -0.08
N VAL A 54 16.25 9.23 -0.37
CA VAL A 54 15.95 8.55 -1.64
C VAL A 54 15.69 9.51 -2.81
N GLY A 55 15.49 10.81 -2.54
CA GLY A 55 15.52 11.86 -3.58
C GLY A 55 16.91 12.06 -4.21
N ALA A 56 17.98 11.66 -3.54
CA ALA A 56 19.34 11.75 -4.07
C ALA A 56 19.64 10.67 -5.14
N ILE A 57 18.96 9.52 -5.09
CA ILE A 57 19.27 8.38 -5.98
C ILE A 57 18.67 8.61 -7.37
N THR A 58 17.47 9.20 -7.47
CA THR A 58 16.89 9.62 -8.77
C THR A 58 17.66 10.79 -9.38
N SER A 59 18.25 11.68 -8.58
CA SER A 59 19.11 12.76 -9.09
C SER A 59 20.47 12.23 -9.59
N ALA A 60 21.02 11.19 -8.95
CA ALA A 60 22.25 10.52 -9.37
C ALA A 60 22.10 9.59 -10.59
N LEU A 61 20.86 9.19 -10.94
CA LEU A 61 20.55 8.35 -12.10
C LEU A 61 20.14 9.13 -13.35
N SER A 62 20.21 10.47 -13.33
CA SER A 62 20.16 11.24 -14.57
C SER A 62 21.42 10.93 -15.39
N PRO A 63 21.31 10.33 -16.59
CA PRO A 63 22.46 10.27 -17.48
C PRO A 63 22.81 11.72 -17.83
N ARG A 64 24.05 12.10 -17.50
CA ARG A 64 24.68 13.34 -17.92
C ARG A 64 24.51 13.50 -19.43
N ALA A 65 23.54 14.32 -19.82
CA ALA A 65 23.34 14.78 -21.18
C ALA A 65 23.56 16.30 -21.21
N HIS A 66 24.84 16.69 -21.23
CA HIS A 66 25.42 17.65 -22.17
C HIS A 66 26.90 17.90 -21.85
#